data_AF-A0A448YGS7-F1
#
_entry.id   AF-A0A448YGS7-F1
#
_cell.length_a   1.000
_cell.length_b   1.000
_cell.length_c   1.000
_cell.angle_alpha   90.00
_cell.angle_beta   90.00
_cell.angle_gamma   90.00
#
_symmetry.space_group_name_H-M   'P 1'
#
loop_
_entity.id
_entity.type
_entity.pdbx_description
1 polymer ?
#
loop_
_entity_poly.entity_id
_entity_poly.type
_entity_poly.pdbx_seq_one_letter_code
_entity_poly.pdbx_strand_id
1 'polypeptide(L)'
;MPSGYQICAKCKVKRRIYITDENPETLTRYKTCDACRQKNKQYKRKQKMRREARLRRGSSETEGEQMILLENEGSSFDRFEDFLYPLSQNDVSNVHCVKFSTVIPDYIIPRYRQTEDLVNPDANEKRIRDYREDVKAKLRVHYLNRIYEVLSVSGYTFKTRSTNWKSSKFYSQMLCSEDSGAKKKDLTEQISIDLSDPNPLYPCRSHLNYSFDSISGHFQLDFTHLCHQTLLPSTGDFWDTIKPPQSRIVKLVGDQRQGSSQNEEPSVDAEGKRHLSAFANALNDLHRKLLGELGSDSEQATQRAK
;
A
#
# COMPACT_ATOMS: atom_id res chain seq x y z
N MET A 1 53.13 -5.33 24.88
CA MET A 1 51.90 -4.57 25.20
C MET A 1 51.30 -4.06 23.89
N PRO A 2 50.19 -4.61 23.38
CA PRO A 2 49.60 -4.13 22.14
C PRO A 2 48.98 -2.74 22.37
N SER A 3 49.70 -1.68 22.00
CA SER A 3 49.25 -0.29 22.01
C SER A 3 48.35 0.03 20.83
N GLY A 4 47.37 -0.85 20.56
CA GLY A 4 46.36 -0.63 19.54
C GLY A 4 45.30 0.31 20.09
N TYR A 5 45.26 1.55 19.60
CA TYR A 5 44.14 2.45 19.87
C TYR A 5 42.85 1.82 19.33
N GLN A 6 41.83 1.66 20.17
CA GLN A 6 40.54 1.13 19.73
C GLN A 6 39.71 2.25 19.11
N ILE A 7 39.06 1.99 17.97
CA ILE A 7 38.17 2.96 17.31
C ILE A 7 36.72 2.62 17.66
N CYS A 8 35.92 3.64 17.99
CA CYS A 8 34.49 3.46 18.22
C CYS A 8 33.78 3.00 16.95
N ALA A 9 33.11 1.86 16.99
CA ALA A 9 32.43 1.29 15.83
C ALA A 9 31.34 2.21 15.25
N LYS A 10 30.75 3.10 16.07
CA LYS A 10 29.64 3.98 15.70
C LYS A 10 30.11 5.35 15.20
N CYS A 11 30.82 6.13 16.02
CA CYS A 11 31.25 7.48 15.64
C CYS A 11 32.65 7.53 15.01
N LYS A 12 33.35 6.40 14.89
CA LYS A 12 34.69 6.28 14.31
C LYS A 12 35.80 7.09 15.00
N VAL A 13 35.52 7.65 16.19
CA VAL A 13 36.52 8.36 17.02
C VAL A 13 37.45 7.37 17.72
N LYS A 14 38.75 7.71 17.80
CA LYS A 14 39.76 6.96 18.59
C LYS A 14 39.40 7.03 20.07
N ARG A 15 39.28 5.86 20.70
CA ARG A 15 38.84 5.74 22.09
C ARG A 15 40.02 5.87 23.04
N ARG A 16 39.82 6.61 24.12
CA ARG A 16 40.80 6.88 25.19
C ARG A 16 40.08 6.89 26.53
N ILE A 17 40.72 6.29 27.53
CA ILE A 17 40.25 6.28 28.92
C ILE A 17 40.21 7.74 29.42
N TYR A 18 39.17 8.11 30.16
CA TYR A 18 38.87 9.46 30.68
C TYR A 18 38.56 10.54 29.62
N ILE A 19 38.51 10.19 28.33
CA ILE A 19 38.08 11.11 27.26
C ILE A 19 36.80 10.61 26.60
N THR A 20 36.83 9.40 26.04
CA THR A 20 35.67 8.80 25.35
C THR A 20 34.96 7.75 26.19
N ASP A 21 35.68 7.18 27.14
CA ASP A 21 35.23 6.11 28.02
C ASP A 21 35.63 6.47 29.45
N GLU A 22 34.66 6.54 30.35
CA GLU A 22 34.86 6.97 31.76
C GLU A 22 35.64 5.92 32.55
N ASN A 23 35.43 4.63 32.22
CA ASN A 23 36.01 3.48 32.91
C ASN A 23 36.88 2.64 31.96
N PRO A 24 38.05 2.15 32.41
CA PRO A 24 38.93 1.31 31.59
C PRO A 24 38.26 -0.01 31.15
N GLU A 25 37.38 -0.56 31.98
CA GLU A 25 36.64 -1.79 31.66
C GLU A 25 35.67 -1.62 30.49
N THR A 26 35.11 -0.42 30.29
CA THR A 26 34.15 -0.19 29.22
C THR A 26 34.85 -0.02 27.87
N LEU A 27 36.13 0.35 27.88
CA LEU A 27 37.01 0.33 26.72
C LEU A 27 37.17 -1.10 26.21
N THR A 28 37.54 -2.03 27.09
CA THR A 28 37.79 -3.45 26.73
C THR A 28 36.51 -4.22 26.40
N ARG A 29 35.42 -4.00 27.14
CA ARG A 29 34.19 -4.81 27.03
C ARG A 29 33.32 -4.48 25.82
N TYR A 30 33.33 -3.23 25.35
CA TYR A 30 32.39 -2.77 24.32
C TYR A 30 33.12 -2.19 23.12
N LYS A 31 32.52 -2.28 21.93
CA LYS A 31 33.10 -1.74 20.67
C LYS A 31 32.77 -0.25 20.41
N THR A 32 31.95 0.39 21.25
CA THR A 32 31.47 1.77 21.06
C THR A 32 31.75 2.61 22.30
N CYS A 33 32.08 3.90 22.17
CA CYS A 33 32.34 4.81 23.30
C CYS A 33 31.10 5.08 24.19
N ASP A 34 31.32 5.66 25.38
CA ASP A 34 30.26 5.96 26.36
C ASP A 34 29.18 6.88 25.79
N ALA A 35 29.56 7.96 25.12
CA ALA A 35 28.60 8.88 24.51
C ALA A 35 27.65 8.17 23.51
N CYS A 36 28.18 7.26 22.68
CA CYS A 36 27.37 6.48 21.75
C CYS A 36 26.46 5.48 22.47
N ARG A 37 26.94 4.86 23.55
CA ARG A 37 26.15 3.94 24.39
C ARG A 37 25.01 4.67 25.10
N GLN A 38 25.28 5.84 25.68
CA GLN A 38 24.28 6.68 26.33
C GLN A 38 23.21 7.15 25.34
N LYS A 39 23.60 7.64 24.14
CA LYS A 39 22.64 7.97 23.07
C LYS A 39 21.77 6.78 22.68
N ASN A 40 22.34 5.58 22.56
CA ASN A 40 21.56 4.37 22.26
C ASN A 40 20.62 3.98 23.41
N LYS A 41 21.06 4.12 24.67
CA LYS A 41 20.24 3.88 25.86
C LYS A 41 19.04 4.84 25.90
N GLN A 42 19.25 6.12 25.59
CA GLN A 42 18.17 7.10 25.47
C GLN A 42 17.21 6.77 24.32
N TYR A 43 17.73 6.39 23.16
CA TYR A 43 16.91 5.96 22.02
C TYR A 43 16.01 4.77 22.38
N LYS A 44 16.57 3.72 22.99
CA LYS A 44 15.80 2.56 23.47
C LYS A 44 14.76 2.93 24.52
N ARG A 45 15.08 3.86 25.44
CA ARG A 45 14.11 4.40 26.42
C ARG A 45 12.96 5.12 25.71
N LYS A 46 13.22 6.01 24.77
CA LYS A 46 12.19 6.71 23.99
C LYS A 46 11.33 5.73 23.17
N GLN A 47 11.94 4.70 22.58
CA GLN A 47 11.21 3.66 21.84
C GLN A 47 10.29 2.85 22.76
N LYS A 48 10.77 2.47 23.95
CA LYS A 48 9.96 1.81 24.98
C LYS A 48 8.78 2.70 25.42
N MET A 49 9.04 3.97 25.72
CA MET A 49 7.99 4.95 26.06
C MET A 49 6.94 5.09 24.95
N ARG A 50 7.36 5.16 23.68
CA ARG A 50 6.43 5.19 22.53
C ARG A 50 5.60 3.91 22.43
N ARG A 51 6.19 2.75 22.70
CA ARG A 51 5.47 1.46 22.72
C ARG A 51 4.47 1.39 23.88
N GLU A 52 4.87 1.80 25.07
CA GLU A 52 3.99 1.85 26.25
C GLU A 52 2.87 2.87 26.09
N ALA A 53 3.15 4.04 25.50
CA ALA A 53 2.12 5.02 25.18
C ALA A 53 1.10 4.47 24.17
N ARG A 54 1.53 3.70 23.17
CA ARG A 54 0.61 3.00 22.25
C ARG A 54 -0.23 1.95 22.97
N LEU A 55 0.36 1.17 23.88
CA LEU A 55 -0.36 0.18 24.67
C LEU A 55 -1.35 0.80 25.66
N ARG A 56 -0.98 1.93 26.28
CA ARG A 56 -1.86 2.67 27.20
C ARG A 56 -3.02 3.34 26.47
N ARG A 57 -2.81 3.83 25.24
CA ARG A 57 -3.90 4.33 24.39
C ARG A 57 -4.86 3.20 24.03
N GLY A 58 -4.32 2.05 23.59
CA GLY A 58 -5.14 0.87 23.27
C GLY A 58 -5.76 0.13 24.47
N SER A 59 -5.59 0.60 25.72
CA SER A 59 -6.22 -0.04 26.90
C SER A 59 -7.37 0.77 27.51
N SER A 60 -7.66 1.97 27.00
CA SER A 60 -8.82 2.78 27.41
C SER A 60 -9.79 3.08 26.27
N GLU A 61 -9.69 2.34 25.16
CA GLU A 61 -10.43 2.59 23.92
C GLU A 61 -11.36 1.43 23.53
N THR A 62 -12.31 1.08 24.41
CA THR A 62 -13.58 0.51 23.92
C THR A 62 -14.54 1.58 23.40
N GLU A 63 -14.22 2.87 23.54
CA GLU A 63 -15.10 3.97 23.07
C GLU A 63 -14.36 5.13 22.37
N GLY A 64 -13.01 5.11 22.29
CA GLY A 64 -12.20 6.23 21.78
C GLY A 64 -11.43 5.97 20.47
N GLU A 65 -11.13 4.71 20.13
CA GLU A 65 -10.53 4.34 18.83
C GLU A 65 -11.59 4.31 17.70
N GLN A 66 -12.83 4.70 18.00
CA GLN A 66 -13.90 4.90 17.01
C GLN A 66 -13.82 6.26 16.28
N MET A 67 -12.96 7.20 16.67
CA MET A 67 -12.90 8.53 16.02
C MET A 67 -11.82 8.71 14.93
N ILE A 68 -10.89 7.76 14.74
CA ILE A 68 -10.02 7.67 13.53
C ILE A 68 -10.05 6.24 12.95
N LEU A 69 -11.00 5.41 13.41
CA LEU A 69 -11.74 4.47 12.58
C LEU A 69 -13.11 5.11 12.28
N LEU A 70 -13.11 6.37 11.84
CA LEU A 70 -14.18 6.82 10.94
C LEU A 70 -14.11 5.84 9.78
N GLU A 71 -14.93 4.79 9.87
CA GLU A 71 -15.71 4.25 8.77
C GLU A 71 -15.10 4.60 7.42
N ASN A 72 -13.91 4.04 7.14
CA ASN A 72 -13.55 3.67 5.78
C ASN A 72 -14.42 2.45 5.47
N GLU A 73 -15.74 2.66 5.45
CA GLU A 73 -16.73 1.92 4.68
C GLU A 73 -16.42 2.18 3.20
N GLY A 74 -15.18 1.84 2.85
CA GLY A 74 -14.75 1.80 1.49
C GLY A 74 -15.66 0.84 0.75
N SER A 75 -16.13 1.25 -0.42
CA SER A 75 -16.92 0.37 -1.26
C SER A 75 -16.12 -0.90 -1.53
N SER A 76 -16.65 -2.03 -1.06
CA SER A 76 -16.08 -3.35 -1.31
C SER A 76 -16.75 -3.92 -2.54
N PHE A 77 -15.95 -4.36 -3.50
CA PHE A 77 -16.43 -4.93 -4.76
C PHE A 77 -16.09 -6.41 -4.84
N ASP A 78 -17.07 -7.21 -5.27
CA ASP A 78 -16.90 -8.65 -5.52
C ASP A 78 -16.38 -8.94 -6.93
N ARG A 79 -16.68 -8.04 -7.88
CA ARG A 79 -16.21 -8.13 -9.27
C ARG A 79 -15.06 -7.17 -9.51
N PHE A 80 -14.07 -7.62 -10.25
CA PHE A 80 -12.87 -6.83 -10.50
C PHE A 80 -13.16 -5.62 -11.40
N GLU A 81 -14.08 -5.76 -12.35
CA GLU A 81 -14.52 -4.67 -13.24
C GLU A 81 -15.15 -3.52 -12.44
N ASP A 82 -15.97 -3.85 -11.44
CA ASP A 82 -16.63 -2.85 -10.59
C ASP A 82 -15.61 -2.11 -9.71
N PHE A 83 -14.54 -2.79 -9.29
CA PHE A 83 -13.40 -2.15 -8.62
C PHE A 83 -12.62 -1.21 -9.55
N LEU A 84 -12.45 -1.54 -10.83
CA LEU A 84 -11.72 -0.69 -11.78
C LEU A 84 -12.48 0.60 -12.13
N TYR A 85 -13.81 0.58 -12.05
CA TYR A 85 -14.62 1.73 -12.44
C TYR A 85 -14.31 3.00 -11.61
N PRO A 86 -14.33 2.99 -10.26
CA PRO A 86 -13.91 4.14 -9.46
C PRO A 86 -12.49 4.63 -9.76
N LEU A 87 -11.54 3.71 -10.03
CA LEU A 87 -10.17 4.07 -10.39
C LEU A 87 -10.10 4.89 -11.68
N SER A 88 -10.96 4.58 -12.66
CA SER A 88 -11.02 5.31 -13.92
C SER A 88 -11.54 6.73 -13.79
N GLN A 89 -12.25 7.05 -12.70
CA GLN A 89 -12.83 8.36 -12.43
C GLN A 89 -11.92 9.22 -11.54
N ASN A 90 -10.67 8.79 -11.32
CA ASN A 90 -9.80 9.40 -10.33
C ASN A 90 -9.12 10.70 -10.80
N ASP A 91 -9.16 10.99 -12.09
CA ASP A 91 -8.77 12.27 -12.67
C ASP A 91 -9.77 13.39 -12.34
N VAL A 92 -11.06 13.05 -12.23
CA VAL A 92 -12.14 14.01 -11.94
C VAL A 92 -12.61 13.98 -10.49
N SER A 93 -12.38 12.90 -9.75
CA SER A 93 -12.90 12.71 -8.41
C SER A 93 -11.91 12.04 -7.45
N ASN A 94 -12.03 12.38 -6.16
CA ASN A 94 -11.29 11.68 -5.12
C ASN A 94 -11.84 10.26 -4.94
N VAL A 95 -10.96 9.27 -4.92
CA VAL A 95 -11.33 7.88 -4.62
C VAL A 95 -10.94 7.58 -3.18
N HIS A 96 -11.95 7.66 -2.31
CA HIS A 96 -11.83 7.37 -0.89
C HIS A 96 -11.96 5.86 -0.68
N CYS A 97 -10.82 5.18 -0.46
CA CYS A 97 -10.70 3.78 -0.06
C CYS A 97 -11.67 2.83 -0.79
N VAL A 98 -11.25 2.24 -1.91
CA VAL A 98 -12.00 1.16 -2.56
C VAL A 98 -11.29 -0.16 -2.33
N LYS A 99 -12.06 -1.21 -2.05
CA LYS A 99 -11.53 -2.53 -1.70
C LYS A 99 -12.05 -3.57 -2.69
N PHE A 100 -11.20 -4.52 -3.03
CA PHE A 100 -11.57 -5.69 -3.80
C PHE A 100 -11.02 -6.94 -3.14
N SER A 101 -11.85 -7.98 -3.07
CA SER A 101 -11.52 -9.22 -2.39
C SER A 101 -12.02 -10.40 -3.21
N THR A 102 -11.16 -11.37 -3.49
CA THR A 102 -11.54 -12.56 -4.26
C THR A 102 -10.69 -13.77 -3.88
N VAL A 103 -11.10 -14.95 -4.31
CA VAL A 103 -10.31 -16.17 -4.24
C VAL A 103 -9.81 -16.51 -5.64
N ILE A 104 -8.51 -16.38 -5.88
CA ILE A 104 -7.91 -16.63 -7.20
C ILE A 104 -7.93 -18.13 -7.47
N PRO A 105 -8.53 -18.64 -8.55
CA PRO A 105 -8.54 -20.07 -8.84
C PRO A 105 -7.13 -20.71 -8.94
N ASP A 106 -7.02 -21.99 -8.55
CA ASP A 106 -5.75 -22.74 -8.52
C ASP A 106 -5.08 -22.87 -9.89
N TYR A 107 -5.86 -22.89 -10.97
CA TYR A 107 -5.33 -22.95 -12.33
C TYR A 107 -4.63 -21.66 -12.76
N ILE A 108 -4.94 -20.53 -12.10
CA ILE A 108 -4.24 -19.26 -12.31
C ILE A 108 -2.96 -19.26 -11.46
N ILE A 109 -3.13 -19.31 -10.13
CA ILE A 109 -2.03 -19.37 -9.17
C ILE A 109 -2.20 -20.64 -8.32
N PRO A 110 -1.36 -21.67 -8.54
CA PRO A 110 -1.39 -22.90 -7.76
C PRO A 110 -1.17 -22.61 -6.28
N ARG A 111 -1.89 -23.31 -5.39
CA ARG A 111 -1.67 -23.19 -3.94
C ARG A 111 -0.35 -23.78 -3.55
N TYR A 112 0.36 -23.09 -2.66
CA TYR A 112 1.55 -23.63 -2.06
C TYR A 112 1.16 -24.68 -1.01
N ARG A 113 1.34 -25.95 -1.37
CA ARG A 113 1.25 -27.06 -0.42
C ARG A 113 2.67 -27.39 0.02
N GLN A 114 2.97 -27.21 1.31
CA GLN A 114 4.22 -27.73 1.87
C GLN A 114 4.22 -29.24 1.70
N THR A 115 4.95 -29.72 0.71
CA THR A 115 5.28 -31.13 0.59
C THR A 115 6.44 -31.38 1.54
N GLU A 116 6.33 -32.40 2.39
CA GLU A 116 7.29 -32.74 3.45
C GLU A 116 8.63 -33.29 2.91
N ASP A 117 9.02 -32.94 1.69
CA ASP A 117 10.27 -33.36 1.05
C ASP A 117 11.46 -32.66 1.72
N LEU A 118 11.80 -33.12 2.93
CA LEU A 118 12.94 -32.70 3.74
C LEU A 118 14.28 -33.20 3.20
N VAL A 119 14.27 -33.93 2.08
CA VAL A 119 15.44 -34.64 1.56
C VAL A 119 16.53 -33.68 1.04
N ASN A 120 16.17 -32.44 0.65
CA ASN A 120 17.15 -31.44 0.22
C ASN A 120 16.70 -30.00 0.54
N PRO A 121 17.29 -29.32 1.55
CA PRO A 121 16.89 -27.98 1.96
C PRO A 121 17.16 -26.91 0.89
N ASP A 122 18.26 -27.04 0.13
CA ASP A 122 18.63 -26.06 -0.90
C ASP A 122 17.67 -26.12 -2.09
N ALA A 123 17.29 -27.33 -2.50
CA ALA A 123 16.29 -27.53 -3.55
C ALA A 123 14.93 -26.97 -3.12
N ASN A 124 14.55 -27.13 -1.85
CA ASN A 124 13.31 -26.57 -1.31
C ASN A 124 13.34 -25.04 -1.28
N GLU A 125 14.44 -24.42 -0.85
CA GLU A 125 14.56 -22.95 -0.85
C GLU A 125 14.45 -22.39 -2.27
N LYS A 126 15.11 -23.04 -3.24
CA LYS A 126 15.01 -22.65 -4.65
C LYS A 126 13.57 -22.76 -5.15
N ARG A 127 12.87 -23.88 -4.89
CA ARG A 127 11.45 -24.07 -5.25
C ARG A 127 10.55 -22.99 -4.65
N ILE A 128 10.75 -22.65 -3.38
CA ILE A 128 10.00 -21.58 -2.70
C ILE A 128 10.25 -20.23 -3.38
N ARG A 129 11.50 -19.93 -3.73
CA ARG A 129 11.87 -18.70 -4.41
C ARG A 129 11.22 -18.60 -5.79
N ASP A 130 11.33 -19.67 -6.59
CA ASP A 130 10.75 -19.74 -7.93
C ASP A 130 9.22 -19.59 -7.88
N TYR A 131 8.56 -20.27 -6.92
CA TYR A 131 7.13 -20.10 -6.67
C TYR A 131 6.76 -18.65 -6.32
N ARG A 132 7.51 -17.99 -5.44
CA ARG A 132 7.24 -16.60 -5.04
C ARG A 132 7.36 -15.63 -6.21
N GLU A 133 8.31 -15.85 -7.12
CA GLU A 133 8.43 -15.02 -8.33
C GLU A 133 7.30 -15.30 -9.33
N ASP A 134 6.89 -16.57 -9.52
CA ASP A 134 5.73 -16.93 -10.35
C ASP A 134 4.44 -16.28 -9.85
N VAL A 135 4.18 -16.30 -8.53
CA VAL A 135 3.03 -15.62 -7.92
C VAL A 135 3.03 -14.12 -8.25
N LYS A 136 4.18 -13.45 -8.10
CA LYS A 136 4.29 -12.01 -8.42
C LYS A 136 3.99 -11.74 -9.88
N ALA A 137 4.55 -12.56 -10.78
CA ALA A 137 4.34 -12.42 -12.22
C ALA A 137 2.86 -12.60 -12.59
N LYS A 138 2.20 -13.61 -12.04
CA LYS A 138 0.78 -13.90 -12.30
C LYS A 138 -0.16 -12.84 -11.72
N LEU A 139 0.05 -12.42 -10.47
CA LEU A 139 -0.71 -11.30 -9.89
C LEU A 139 -0.58 -10.04 -10.75
N ARG A 140 0.62 -9.78 -11.28
CA ARG A 140 0.88 -8.66 -12.16
C ARG A 140 0.09 -8.76 -13.47
N VAL A 141 0.15 -9.89 -14.15
CA VAL A 141 -0.54 -10.09 -15.44
C VAL A 141 -2.06 -10.03 -15.28
N HIS A 142 -2.62 -10.72 -14.28
CA HIS A 142 -4.07 -10.87 -14.16
C HIS A 142 -4.78 -9.67 -13.52
N TYR A 143 -4.11 -8.93 -12.64
CA TYR A 143 -4.75 -7.85 -11.88
C TYR A 143 -4.01 -6.51 -12.05
N LEU A 144 -2.71 -6.47 -11.72
CA LEU A 144 -2.02 -5.18 -11.59
C LEU A 144 -1.84 -4.45 -12.92
N ASN A 145 -1.59 -5.15 -14.04
CA ASN A 145 -1.43 -4.52 -15.34
C ASN A 145 -2.69 -3.75 -15.76
N ARG A 146 -3.89 -4.31 -15.54
CA ARG A 146 -5.17 -3.63 -15.81
C ARG A 146 -5.35 -2.41 -14.92
N ILE A 147 -4.97 -2.51 -13.64
CA ILE A 147 -4.99 -1.36 -12.72
C ILE A 147 -4.04 -0.26 -13.21
N TYR A 148 -2.81 -0.61 -13.59
CA TYR A 148 -1.84 0.37 -14.09
C TYR A 148 -2.29 1.02 -15.39
N GLU A 149 -2.91 0.27 -16.28
CA GLU A 149 -3.47 0.79 -17.52
C GLU A 149 -4.54 1.86 -17.21
N VAL A 150 -5.52 1.53 -16.37
CA VAL A 150 -6.57 2.48 -15.95
C VAL A 150 -5.97 3.73 -15.31
N LEU A 151 -5.03 3.56 -14.36
CA LEU A 151 -4.39 4.69 -13.68
C LEU A 151 -3.52 5.54 -14.62
N SER A 152 -2.89 4.91 -15.62
CA SER A 152 -2.03 5.61 -16.59
C SER A 152 -2.83 6.50 -17.54
N VAL A 153 -4.07 6.12 -17.87
CA VAL A 153 -5.00 6.97 -18.63
C VAL A 153 -5.33 8.25 -17.85
N SER A 154 -5.47 8.15 -16.52
CA SER A 154 -5.65 9.29 -15.62
C SER A 154 -4.35 10.04 -15.28
N GLY A 155 -3.22 9.68 -15.90
CA GLY A 155 -1.92 10.30 -15.65
C GLY A 155 -1.23 9.90 -14.34
N TYR A 156 -1.80 8.97 -13.58
CA TYR A 156 -1.23 8.56 -12.29
C TYR A 156 -0.27 7.38 -12.44
N THR A 157 0.86 7.48 -11.74
CA THR A 157 1.86 6.40 -11.71
C THR A 157 2.13 5.96 -10.28
N PHE A 158 2.09 4.65 -10.04
CA PHE A 158 2.37 4.07 -8.73
C PHE A 158 3.67 3.28 -8.75
N LYS A 159 4.50 3.47 -7.72
CA LYS A 159 5.76 2.75 -7.55
C LYS A 159 5.67 1.81 -6.36
N THR A 160 6.23 0.62 -6.52
CA THR A 160 6.37 -0.35 -5.44
C THR A 160 7.30 0.22 -4.38
N ARG A 161 6.79 0.38 -3.16
CA ARG A 161 7.57 0.85 -2.02
C ARG A 161 8.19 -0.30 -1.25
N SER A 162 7.38 -1.33 -0.99
CA SER A 162 7.82 -2.49 -0.25
C SER A 162 7.03 -3.71 -0.69
N THR A 163 7.73 -4.84 -0.69
CA THR A 163 7.13 -6.16 -0.81
C THR A 163 7.64 -7.01 0.34
N ASN A 164 6.76 -7.82 0.92
CA ASN A 164 7.11 -8.67 2.04
C ASN A 164 6.37 -9.99 1.96
N TRP A 165 7.07 -11.07 2.28
CA TRP A 165 6.48 -12.38 2.49
C TRP A 165 6.51 -12.68 3.99
N LYS A 166 5.33 -12.88 4.59
CA LYS A 166 5.21 -13.31 5.98
C LYS A 166 4.46 -14.64 6.00
N SER A 167 5.20 -15.71 6.29
CA SER A 167 4.68 -17.08 6.23
C SER A 167 4.17 -17.41 4.81
N SER A 168 2.88 -17.71 4.66
CA SER A 168 2.22 -17.96 3.37
C SER A 168 1.68 -16.71 2.67
N LYS A 169 1.74 -15.54 3.31
CA LYS A 169 1.10 -14.32 2.83
C LYS A 169 2.09 -13.37 2.18
N PHE A 170 1.80 -12.98 0.95
CA PHE A 170 2.47 -11.92 0.23
C PHE A 170 1.77 -10.59 0.49
N TYR A 171 2.53 -9.55 0.76
CA TYR A 171 2.06 -8.18 0.94
C TYR A 171 2.88 -7.26 0.04
N SER A 172 2.20 -6.34 -0.62
CA SER A 172 2.83 -5.30 -1.42
C SER A 172 2.16 -3.96 -1.15
N GLN A 173 2.99 -2.95 -0.92
CA GLN A 173 2.55 -1.55 -0.82
C GLN A 173 3.12 -0.77 -2.00
N MET A 174 2.24 -0.09 -2.70
CA MET A 174 2.59 0.86 -3.75
C MET A 174 2.12 2.25 -3.36
N LEU A 175 2.89 3.26 -3.76
CA LEU A 175 2.60 4.66 -3.50
C LEU A 175 2.56 5.44 -4.79
N CYS A 176 1.74 6.49 -4.85
CA CYS A 176 1.77 7.42 -5.96
C CYS A 176 3.16 8.07 -6.09
N SER A 177 3.69 8.16 -7.30
CA SER A 177 5.03 8.71 -7.58
C SER A 177 5.12 10.21 -7.30
N GLU A 178 3.98 10.89 -7.36
CA GLU A 178 3.84 12.31 -7.08
C GLU A 178 3.62 12.60 -5.60
N ASP A 179 3.33 11.58 -4.78
CA ASP A 179 3.20 11.75 -3.33
C ASP A 179 4.53 12.18 -2.71
N SER A 180 4.61 13.46 -2.37
CA SER A 180 5.80 14.05 -1.76
C SER A 180 6.06 13.53 -0.35
N GLY A 181 5.02 13.12 0.36
CA GLY A 181 5.10 12.54 1.69
C GLY A 181 5.79 11.19 1.69
N ALA A 182 5.75 10.47 0.56
CA ALA A 182 6.47 9.23 0.36
C ALA A 182 8.00 9.45 0.28
N LYS A 183 8.43 10.57 -0.32
CA LYS A 183 9.85 10.89 -0.57
C LYS A 183 10.59 11.34 0.69
N LYS A 184 9.90 11.95 1.66
CA LYS A 184 10.53 12.64 2.80
C LYS A 184 10.88 11.77 4.03
N LYS A 185 10.67 10.44 4.02
CA LYS A 185 10.91 9.62 5.23
C LYS A 185 12.38 9.44 5.65
N ASP A 186 13.36 9.82 4.82
CA ASP A 186 14.77 9.78 5.21
C ASP A 186 15.31 11.10 5.79
N LEU A 187 14.54 12.18 5.76
CA LEU A 187 14.96 13.46 6.35
C LEU A 187 14.14 13.75 7.61
N THR A 188 14.82 13.63 8.75
CA THR A 188 14.34 14.05 10.07
C THR A 188 14.34 15.58 10.20
N GLU A 189 14.10 16.28 9.10
CA GLU A 189 14.08 17.73 9.04
C GLU A 189 12.63 18.19 8.95
N GLN A 190 12.29 19.04 9.90
CA GLN A 190 11.00 19.67 10.06
C GLN A 190 10.56 20.25 8.72
N ILE A 191 9.32 19.95 8.35
CA ILE A 191 8.62 20.58 7.23
C ILE A 191 8.43 22.06 7.61
N SER A 192 9.43 22.90 7.36
CA SER A 192 9.16 24.26 6.93
C SER A 192 8.69 24.13 5.50
N ILE A 193 7.38 24.28 5.28
CA ILE A 193 6.84 24.45 3.94
C ILE A 193 7.45 25.75 3.42
N ASP A 194 8.48 25.63 2.59
CA ASP A 194 9.02 26.80 1.92
C ASP A 194 7.98 27.24 0.88
N LEU A 195 7.23 28.28 1.22
CA LEU A 195 6.18 28.86 0.38
C LEU A 195 6.75 29.49 -0.90
N SER A 196 8.08 29.53 -1.06
CA SER A 196 8.74 30.05 -2.26
C SER A 196 8.99 28.99 -3.34
N ASP A 197 8.77 27.69 -3.07
CA ASP A 197 8.87 26.66 -4.09
C ASP A 197 7.65 26.76 -5.04
N PRO A 198 7.84 27.06 -6.34
CA PRO A 198 6.74 27.15 -7.30
C PRO A 198 6.00 25.82 -7.51
N ASN A 199 6.49 24.72 -6.93
CA ASN A 199 5.89 23.40 -7.03
C ASN A 199 5.57 22.84 -5.62
N PRO A 200 4.55 23.35 -4.93
CA PRO A 200 4.16 22.87 -3.61
C PRO A 200 3.89 21.37 -3.67
N LEU A 201 4.70 20.64 -2.91
CA LEU A 201 4.74 19.18 -2.90
C LEU A 201 3.54 18.62 -2.11
N TYR A 202 2.44 18.23 -2.77
CA TYR A 202 1.24 17.71 -2.09
C TYR A 202 1.41 16.27 -1.57
N PRO A 203 1.06 16.00 -0.30
CA PRO A 203 0.93 14.65 0.21
C PRO A 203 -0.45 14.11 -0.14
N CYS A 204 -0.65 13.58 -1.36
CA CYS A 204 -1.91 12.94 -1.72
C CYS A 204 -2.20 11.68 -0.88
N ARG A 205 -1.17 11.12 -0.20
CA ARG A 205 -1.24 9.91 0.65
C ARG A 205 -1.80 8.70 -0.09
N SER A 206 -1.73 8.75 -1.41
CA SER A 206 -2.35 7.76 -2.28
C SER A 206 -1.54 6.47 -2.26
N HIS A 207 -2.26 5.37 -2.12
CA HIS A 207 -1.65 4.05 -2.01
C HIS A 207 -2.51 2.99 -2.69
N LEU A 208 -1.81 2.01 -3.25
CA LEU A 208 -2.37 0.77 -3.76
C LEU A 208 -1.70 -0.35 -2.99
N ASN A 209 -2.42 -0.94 -2.04
CA ASN A 209 -1.95 -2.06 -1.25
C ASN A 209 -2.62 -3.33 -1.76
N TYR A 210 -1.88 -4.43 -1.76
CA TYR A 210 -2.48 -5.72 -2.02
C TYR A 210 -1.82 -6.83 -1.22
N SER A 211 -2.59 -7.89 -0.98
CA SER A 211 -2.09 -9.09 -0.33
C SER A 211 -2.65 -10.35 -0.95
N PHE A 212 -1.86 -11.41 -0.92
CA PHE A 212 -2.22 -12.72 -1.44
C PHE A 212 -1.82 -13.81 -0.44
N ASP A 213 -2.75 -14.68 -0.07
CA ASP A 213 -2.48 -15.84 0.77
C ASP A 213 -2.29 -17.09 -0.09
N SER A 214 -1.07 -17.63 -0.12
CA SER A 214 -0.73 -18.79 -0.95
C SER A 214 -1.41 -20.10 -0.55
N ILE A 215 -1.99 -20.19 0.64
CA ILE A 215 -2.69 -21.41 1.10
C ILE A 215 -4.16 -21.36 0.67
N SER A 216 -4.85 -20.26 0.99
CA SER A 216 -6.28 -20.10 0.67
C SER A 216 -6.53 -19.57 -0.74
N GLY A 217 -5.55 -18.88 -1.34
CA GLY A 217 -5.69 -18.13 -2.58
C GLY A 217 -6.39 -16.80 -2.47
N HIS A 218 -6.66 -16.40 -1.24
CA HIS A 218 -7.39 -15.18 -0.97
C HIS A 218 -6.52 -13.98 -1.40
N PHE A 219 -7.07 -13.15 -2.26
CA PHE A 219 -6.43 -11.96 -2.81
C PHE A 219 -7.23 -10.72 -2.42
N GLN A 220 -6.54 -9.71 -1.90
CA GLN A 220 -7.13 -8.45 -1.47
C GLN A 220 -6.38 -7.28 -2.10
N LEU A 221 -7.14 -6.29 -2.57
CA LEU A 221 -6.69 -5.01 -3.08
C LEU A 221 -7.36 -3.89 -2.27
N ASP A 222 -6.60 -2.85 -1.95
CA ASP A 222 -7.06 -1.63 -1.31
C ASP A 222 -6.42 -0.45 -2.02
N PHE A 223 -7.24 0.47 -2.52
CA PHE A 223 -6.81 1.65 -3.26
C PHE A 223 -7.41 2.91 -2.64
N THR A 224 -6.57 3.90 -2.40
CA THR A 224 -6.98 5.26 -2.03
C THR A 224 -6.17 6.23 -2.86
N HIS A 225 -6.83 7.21 -3.50
CA HIS A 225 -6.12 8.28 -4.21
C HIS A 225 -6.91 9.59 -4.22
N LEU A 226 -6.24 10.69 -3.86
CA LEU A 226 -6.77 12.04 -3.95
C LEU A 226 -6.36 12.66 -5.29
N CYS A 227 -7.32 13.20 -6.05
CA CYS A 227 -7.09 13.82 -7.33
C CYS A 227 -6.17 15.05 -7.19
N HIS A 228 -5.06 15.07 -7.91
CA HIS A 228 -4.06 16.14 -7.80
C HIS A 228 -4.56 17.49 -8.32
N GLN A 229 -5.54 17.50 -9.25
CA GLN A 229 -6.12 18.74 -9.76
C GLN A 229 -6.99 19.44 -8.73
N THR A 230 -7.70 18.68 -7.89
CA THR A 230 -8.54 19.23 -6.81
C THR A 230 -7.73 19.71 -5.61
N LEU A 231 -6.48 19.25 -5.49
CA LEU A 231 -5.52 19.71 -4.49
C LEU A 231 -4.87 21.01 -4.96
N LEU A 232 -5.66 22.06 -5.20
CA LEU A 232 -5.10 23.40 -5.42
C LEU A 232 -4.22 23.79 -4.22
N PRO A 233 -3.17 24.62 -4.43
CA PRO A 233 -2.46 25.24 -3.33
C PRO A 233 -3.46 26.09 -2.56
N SER A 234 -3.94 25.57 -1.44
CA SER A 234 -4.58 26.41 -0.43
C SER A 234 -3.53 27.43 -0.03
N THR A 235 -3.60 28.60 -0.64
CA THR A 235 -2.97 29.81 -0.18
C THR A 235 -3.66 30.17 1.14
N GLY A 236 -3.20 29.57 2.23
CA GLY A 236 -3.67 29.86 3.59
C GLY A 236 -4.91 29.06 4.03
N ASP A 237 -4.82 28.56 5.25
CA ASP A 237 -5.93 28.29 6.18
C ASP A 237 -6.84 27.05 6.01
N PHE A 238 -6.75 26.26 4.93
CA PHE A 238 -7.71 25.15 4.75
C PHE A 238 -7.51 23.93 5.68
N TRP A 239 -6.28 23.67 6.17
CA TRP A 239 -6.02 22.52 7.04
C TRP A 239 -6.66 22.64 8.43
N ASP A 240 -7.06 23.85 8.86
CA ASP A 240 -7.78 24.06 10.13
C ASP A 240 -9.30 23.89 10.00
N THR A 241 -9.84 23.77 8.78
CA THR A 241 -11.29 23.69 8.53
C THR A 241 -11.82 22.27 8.30
N ILE A 242 -10.95 21.28 8.05
CA ILE A 242 -11.35 19.87 8.07
C ILE A 242 -11.42 19.41 9.55
N LYS A 243 -12.38 19.95 10.29
CA LYS A 243 -12.82 19.30 11.53
C LYS A 243 -13.58 18.04 11.14
N PRO A 244 -13.29 16.87 11.74
CA PRO A 244 -14.14 15.70 11.55
C PRO A 244 -15.58 16.09 11.90
N PRO A 245 -16.59 15.53 11.20
CA PRO A 245 -17.99 15.84 11.48
C PRO A 245 -18.22 15.66 12.98
N GLN A 246 -18.55 16.76 13.68
CA GLN A 246 -18.93 16.67 15.07
C GLN A 246 -20.22 15.86 15.11
N SER A 247 -20.11 14.60 15.55
CA SER A 247 -21.25 13.77 15.87
C SER A 247 -22.09 14.51 16.91
N ARG A 248 -23.12 15.23 16.47
CA ARG A 248 -24.19 15.69 17.35
C ARG A 248 -24.87 14.44 17.87
N ILE A 249 -24.52 14.06 19.10
CA ILE A 249 -25.32 13.15 19.92
C ILE A 249 -26.63 13.89 20.20
N VAL A 250 -27.61 13.71 19.31
CA VAL A 250 -29.00 14.04 19.58
C VAL A 250 -29.55 12.87 20.40
N LYS A 251 -29.75 13.09 21.70
CA LYS A 251 -30.62 12.23 22.51
C LYS A 251 -32.04 12.39 21.97
N LEU A 252 -32.49 11.47 21.14
CA LEU A 252 -33.89 11.33 20.77
C LEU A 252 -34.53 10.30 21.70
N VAL A 253 -35.33 10.82 22.64
CA VAL A 253 -36.38 10.12 23.35
C VAL A 253 -37.41 9.67 22.31
N GLY A 254 -37.80 8.41 22.39
CA GLY A 254 -38.72 7.81 21.43
C GLY A 254 -40.13 8.41 21.48
N ASP A 255 -40.79 8.40 20.33
CA ASP A 255 -42.22 8.12 20.28
C ASP A 255 -42.63 7.61 18.89
N GLN A 256 -43.61 6.71 18.90
CA GLN A 256 -44.19 6.02 17.75
C GLN A 256 -44.94 6.97 16.79
N ARG A 257 -44.95 6.67 15.48
CA ARG A 257 -46.17 6.30 14.71
C ARG A 257 -45.93 6.08 13.22
N GLN A 258 -46.85 5.29 12.67
CA GLN A 258 -47.01 4.78 11.29
C GLN A 258 -47.09 5.87 10.21
N GLY A 259 -46.70 5.52 8.99
CA GLY A 259 -47.06 6.28 7.78
C GLY A 259 -46.43 5.70 6.51
N SER A 260 -47.27 5.13 5.65
CA SER A 260 -47.04 4.69 4.27
C SER A 260 -46.57 5.81 3.33
N SER A 261 -45.68 5.51 2.36
CA SER A 261 -45.86 5.89 0.95
C SER A 261 -44.78 5.36 0.00
N GLN A 262 -45.26 4.73 -1.07
CA GLN A 262 -44.92 4.87 -2.49
C GLN A 262 -43.46 4.86 -2.99
N ASN A 263 -43.26 3.92 -3.93
CA ASN A 263 -42.16 3.79 -4.88
C ASN A 263 -42.05 5.00 -5.82
N GLU A 264 -40.85 5.55 -5.97
CA GLU A 264 -40.42 6.23 -7.19
C GLU A 264 -38.99 5.76 -7.54
N GLU A 265 -38.85 5.07 -8.68
CA GLU A 265 -37.55 4.76 -9.28
C GLU A 265 -37.03 6.00 -10.03
N PRO A 266 -35.75 6.38 -9.88
CA PRO A 266 -35.16 7.42 -10.70
C PRO A 266 -34.79 6.86 -12.08
N SER A 267 -35.31 7.50 -13.13
CA SER A 267 -34.94 7.25 -14.53
C SER A 267 -33.47 7.63 -14.77
N VAL A 268 -32.65 6.62 -15.10
CA VAL A 268 -31.25 6.81 -15.49
C VAL A 268 -31.17 7.14 -16.98
N ASP A 269 -30.59 8.30 -17.30
CA ASP A 269 -30.50 8.87 -18.64
C ASP A 269 -29.88 7.92 -19.67
N ALA A 270 -30.50 7.88 -20.86
CA ALA A 270 -30.17 7.00 -21.97
C ALA A 270 -28.81 7.28 -22.65
N GLU A 271 -28.11 8.33 -22.23
CA GLU A 271 -26.87 8.80 -22.84
C GLU A 271 -25.62 8.09 -22.28
N GLY A 272 -25.63 7.75 -20.98
CA GLY A 272 -24.53 7.01 -20.33
C GLY A 272 -24.40 5.56 -20.82
N LYS A 273 -25.50 4.93 -21.28
CA LYS A 273 -25.49 3.56 -21.81
C LYS A 273 -24.81 3.46 -23.19
N ARG A 274 -24.74 4.54 -23.96
CA ARG A 274 -24.13 4.52 -25.31
C ARG A 274 -22.60 4.53 -25.27
N HIS A 275 -22.00 5.22 -24.30
CA HIS A 275 -20.53 5.28 -24.15
C HIS A 275 -19.93 3.95 -23.63
N LEU A 276 -20.63 3.26 -22.73
CA LEU A 276 -20.17 1.97 -22.19
C LEU A 276 -20.20 0.84 -23.25
N SER A 277 -21.17 0.88 -24.17
CA SER A 277 -21.25 -0.04 -25.31
C SER A 277 -20.07 0.14 -26.27
N ALA A 278 -19.70 1.38 -26.60
CA ALA A 278 -18.59 1.67 -27.50
C ALA A 278 -17.25 1.19 -26.94
N PHE A 279 -17.02 1.37 -25.63
CA PHE A 279 -15.78 0.92 -24.98
C PHE A 279 -15.68 -0.60 -24.89
N ALA A 280 -16.77 -1.29 -24.53
CA ALA A 280 -16.80 -2.76 -24.50
C ALA A 280 -16.57 -3.37 -25.89
N ASN A 281 -17.08 -2.73 -26.95
CA ASN A 281 -16.85 -3.15 -28.33
C ASN A 281 -15.39 -2.94 -28.76
N ALA A 282 -14.75 -1.83 -28.38
CA ALA A 282 -13.34 -1.56 -28.67
C ALA A 282 -12.40 -2.58 -28.00
N LEU A 283 -12.67 -2.97 -26.75
CA LEU A 283 -11.90 -4.00 -26.04
C LEU A 283 -12.05 -5.38 -26.68
N ASN A 284 -13.26 -5.75 -27.10
CA ASN A 284 -13.50 -7.02 -27.79
C ASN A 284 -12.81 -7.08 -29.16
N ASP A 285 -12.70 -5.96 -29.87
CA ASP A 285 -12.04 -5.88 -31.17
C ASP A 285 -10.51 -5.97 -31.03
N LEU A 286 -9.95 -5.35 -30.00
CA LEU A 286 -8.53 -5.48 -29.65
C LEU A 286 -8.16 -6.91 -29.26
N HIS A 287 -9.01 -7.57 -28.46
CA HIS A 287 -8.81 -8.96 -28.07
C HIS A 287 -8.87 -9.93 -29.27
N ARG A 288 -9.76 -9.66 -30.23
CA ARG A 288 -9.83 -10.44 -31.49
C ARG A 288 -8.58 -10.27 -32.35
N LYS A 289 -8.01 -9.06 -32.44
CA LYS A 289 -6.76 -8.80 -33.18
C LYS A 289 -5.58 -9.55 -32.57
N LEU A 290 -5.44 -9.51 -31.24
CA LEU A 290 -4.37 -10.21 -30.53
C LEU A 290 -4.45 -11.74 -30.67
N LEU A 291 -5.66 -12.32 -30.70
CA LEU A 291 -5.84 -13.76 -30.89
C LEU A 291 -5.72 -14.18 -32.37
N GLY A 292 -6.05 -13.31 -33.31
CA GLY A 292 -5.89 -13.56 -34.74
C GLY A 292 -4.43 -13.65 -35.18
N GLU A 293 -3.55 -12.83 -34.61
CA GLU A 293 -2.11 -12.83 -34.94
C GLU A 293 -1.37 -14.07 -34.40
N LEU A 294 -1.90 -14.75 -33.38
CA LEU A 294 -1.33 -15.99 -32.86
C LEU A 294 -1.73 -17.25 -33.66
N GLY A 295 -2.74 -17.14 -34.53
CA GLY A 295 -3.23 -18.26 -35.34
C GLY A 295 -2.46 -18.51 -36.64
N SER A 296 -1.83 -17.48 -37.21
CA SER A 296 -1.22 -17.56 -38.55
C SER A 296 0.17 -18.19 -38.59
N ASP A 297 0.91 -18.22 -37.48
CA ASP A 297 2.29 -18.75 -37.45
C ASP A 297 2.34 -20.27 -37.20
N SER A 298 1.26 -20.84 -36.66
CA SER A 298 1.14 -22.28 -36.36
C SER A 298 0.92 -23.12 -37.63
N GLU A 299 0.21 -22.60 -38.64
CA GLU A 299 -0.06 -23.37 -39.86
C GLU A 299 1.13 -23.43 -40.82
N GLN A 300 2.05 -22.45 -40.80
CA GLN A 300 3.25 -22.49 -41.66
C GLN A 300 4.35 -23.43 -41.15
N ALA A 301 4.40 -23.73 -39.85
CA ALA A 301 5.36 -24.68 -39.30
C ALA A 301 5.09 -26.14 -39.72
N THR A 302 3.83 -26.48 -40.00
CA THR A 302 3.43 -27.85 -40.33
C THR A 302 3.63 -28.19 -41.82
N GLN A 303 3.75 -27.19 -42.70
CA GLN A 303 4.00 -27.39 -44.13
C GLN A 303 5.49 -27.51 -44.50
N ARG A 304 6.42 -27.20 -43.59
CA ARG A 304 7.88 -27.38 -43.82
C ARG A 304 8.43 -28.72 -43.32
N ALA A 305 7.58 -29.58 -42.77
CA ALA A 305 7.95 -30.90 -42.26
C ALA A 305 7.48 -32.06 -43.16
N LYS A 306 7.10 -31.78 -44.41
CA LYS A 306 6.82 -32.77 -45.46
C LYS A 306 7.78 -32.60 -46.62
#